data_AF-A0A3C0GEH6-F1
#
_entry.id   AF-A0A3C0GEH6-F1
#
_cell.length_a   1.000
_cell.length_b   1.000
_cell.length_c   1.000
_cell.angle_alpha   90.00
_cell.angle_beta   90.00
_cell.angle_gamma   90.00
#
_symmetry.space_group_name_H-M   'P 1'
#
loop_
_entity.id
_entity.type
_entity.pdbx_description
1 polymer ?
#
loop_
_entity_poly.entity_id
_entity_poly.type
_entity_poly.pdbx_seq_one_letter_code
_entity_poly.pdbx_strand_id
1 'polypeptide(L)'
;MKNFDAKQIESISLVRDQFRMAGKDYQGMMSVKTKDGNYFEDYAPEHGINVSIKKASPQKNYFKQRYNAEDLKGKRVPDYRRILLWEPHIEIADEDLQFEFYTSDLTGEFEVVLDGFTTYGKPISVYR
;
A
#
# COMPACT_ATOMS: atom_id res chain seq x y z
N MET A 1 -0.01 -5.49 -40.40
CA MET A 1 -1.05 -4.77 -39.63
C MET A 1 -2.08 -5.81 -39.23
N LYS A 2 -2.29 -6.05 -37.93
CA LYS A 2 -3.14 -7.14 -37.43
C LYS A 2 -4.60 -6.83 -37.79
N ASN A 3 -5.36 -7.83 -38.24
CA ASN A 3 -6.79 -7.68 -38.50
C ASN A 3 -7.52 -7.58 -37.15
N PHE A 4 -8.23 -6.47 -36.92
CA PHE A 4 -9.06 -6.24 -35.75
C PHE A 4 -10.50 -6.03 -36.22
N ASP A 5 -11.47 -6.69 -35.58
CA ASP A 5 -12.87 -6.54 -35.99
C ASP A 5 -13.36 -5.13 -35.61
N ALA A 6 -13.61 -4.30 -36.64
CA ALA A 6 -14.09 -2.95 -36.47
C ALA A 6 -15.42 -2.87 -35.70
N LYS A 7 -16.22 -3.95 -35.67
CA LYS A 7 -17.48 -4.00 -34.91
C LYS A 7 -17.29 -3.93 -33.40
N GLN A 8 -16.10 -4.26 -32.91
CA GLN A 8 -15.76 -4.18 -31.49
C GLN A 8 -15.32 -2.78 -31.05
N ILE A 9 -15.08 -1.87 -32.00
CA ILE A 9 -14.64 -0.50 -31.72
C ILE A 9 -15.85 0.33 -31.24
N GLU A 10 -15.67 1.03 -30.14
CA GLU A 10 -16.61 2.02 -29.61
C GLU A 10 -16.25 3.42 -30.13
N SER A 11 -14.96 3.81 -30.04
CA SER A 11 -14.48 5.09 -30.54
C SER A 11 -12.99 5.08 -30.87
N ILE A 12 -12.58 6.04 -31.70
CA ILE A 12 -11.18 6.31 -32.07
C ILE A 12 -10.89 7.78 -31.81
N SER A 13 -9.81 8.07 -31.08
CA SER A 13 -9.34 9.42 -30.79
C SER A 13 -7.92 9.61 -31.30
N LEU A 14 -7.61 10.79 -31.82
CA LEU A 14 -6.31 11.13 -32.39
C LEU A 14 -5.76 12.40 -31.74
N VAL A 15 -4.58 12.29 -31.14
CA VAL A 15 -3.74 13.42 -30.73
C VAL A 15 -2.68 13.59 -31.80
N ARG A 16 -2.62 14.77 -32.43
CA ARG A 16 -1.65 15.06 -33.50
C ARG A 16 -0.38 15.73 -33.00
N ASP A 17 -0.42 16.27 -31.78
CA ASP A 17 0.72 16.92 -31.15
C ASP A 17 1.70 15.88 -30.57
N GLN A 18 2.91 16.35 -30.26
CA GLN A 18 3.93 15.50 -29.64
C GLN A 18 3.44 14.96 -28.30
N PHE A 19 3.50 13.64 -28.15
CA PHE A 19 3.10 12.92 -26.94
C PHE A 19 4.32 12.24 -26.31
N ARG A 20 4.52 12.43 -25.01
CA ARG A 20 5.64 11.83 -24.27
C ARG A 20 5.13 10.76 -23.31
N MET A 21 5.61 9.53 -23.45
CA MET A 21 5.24 8.40 -22.58
C MET A 21 6.43 7.47 -22.35
N ALA A 22 6.59 7.00 -21.11
CA ALA A 22 7.67 6.09 -20.71
C ALA A 22 9.08 6.57 -21.14
N GLY A 23 9.33 7.89 -21.08
CA GLY A 23 10.61 8.49 -21.46
C GLY A 23 10.87 8.56 -22.97
N LYS A 24 9.88 8.27 -23.82
CA LYS A 24 9.97 8.37 -25.28
C LYS A 24 9.02 9.43 -25.83
N ASP A 25 9.45 10.08 -26.91
CA ASP A 25 8.68 11.07 -27.65
C ASP A 25 8.04 10.44 -28.89
N TYR A 26 6.74 10.69 -29.07
CA TYR A 26 5.91 10.18 -30.17
C TYR A 26 5.29 11.36 -30.93
N GLN A 27 5.26 11.28 -32.26
CA GLN A 27 4.62 12.29 -33.12
C GLN A 27 3.13 11.96 -33.27
N GLY A 28 2.38 12.18 -32.20
CA GLY A 28 0.96 11.88 -32.11
C GLY A 28 0.64 10.51 -31.51
N MET A 29 -0.63 10.33 -31.16
CA MET A 29 -1.17 9.12 -30.54
C MET A 29 -2.55 8.80 -31.12
N MET A 30 -2.77 7.55 -31.51
CA MET A 30 -4.09 7.02 -31.82
C MET A 30 -4.56 6.14 -30.67
N SER A 31 -5.69 6.49 -30.07
CA SER A 31 -6.33 5.72 -29.00
C SER A 31 -7.60 5.08 -29.54
N VAL A 32 -7.70 3.75 -29.43
CA VAL A 32 -8.87 2.96 -29.84
C VAL A 32 -9.52 2.43 -28.57
N LYS A 33 -10.80 2.74 -28.37
CA LYS A 33 -11.60 2.21 -27.27
C LYS A 33 -12.53 1.12 -27.81
N THR A 34 -12.49 -0.07 -27.22
CA THR A 34 -13.41 -1.17 -27.55
C THR A 34 -14.65 -1.11 -26.66
N LYS A 35 -15.78 -1.65 -27.14
CA LYS A 35 -17.07 -1.65 -26.42
C LYS A 35 -16.98 -2.33 -25.06
N ASP A 36 -16.27 -3.45 -25.00
CA ASP A 36 -16.18 -4.29 -23.80
C ASP A 36 -14.94 -3.97 -22.95
N GLY A 37 -14.01 -3.13 -23.44
CA GLY A 37 -12.80 -2.74 -22.70
C GLY A 37 -11.82 -3.88 -22.39
N ASN A 38 -12.00 -5.06 -22.98
CA ASN A 38 -11.33 -6.32 -22.65
C ASN A 38 -10.14 -6.66 -23.56
N TYR A 39 -9.59 -5.69 -24.30
CA TYR A 39 -8.50 -5.94 -25.28
C TYR A 39 -7.31 -6.69 -24.66
N PHE A 40 -6.98 -6.43 -23.38
CA PHE A 40 -5.89 -7.09 -22.68
C PHE A 40 -6.16 -8.58 -22.40
N GLU A 41 -7.42 -8.97 -22.18
CA GLU A 41 -7.80 -10.36 -21.89
C GLU A 41 -7.75 -11.22 -23.15
N ASP A 42 -8.19 -10.67 -24.29
CA ASP A 42 -8.22 -11.35 -25.58
C ASP A 42 -6.87 -11.30 -26.34
N TYR A 43 -5.93 -10.47 -25.88
CA TYR A 43 -4.63 -10.30 -26.53
C TYR A 43 -3.60 -11.29 -25.99
N ALA A 44 -3.40 -12.44 -26.63
CA ALA A 44 -2.24 -13.30 -26.36
C ALA A 44 -1.03 -12.85 -27.20
N PRO A 45 0.05 -12.26 -26.61
CA PRO A 45 1.28 -11.98 -27.33
C PRO A 45 2.02 -13.27 -27.71
N GLU A 46 2.54 -13.35 -28.94
CA GLU A 46 3.29 -14.52 -29.47
C GLU A 46 4.53 -14.87 -28.64
N HIS A 47 5.15 -13.85 -28.03
CA HIS A 47 6.32 -13.98 -27.16
C HIS A 47 6.14 -13.20 -25.84
N GLY A 48 4.98 -13.31 -25.20
CA GLY A 48 4.73 -12.65 -23.93
C GLY A 48 3.75 -13.40 -23.03
N ILE A 49 3.58 -12.90 -21.81
CA ILE A 49 2.61 -13.41 -20.85
C ILE A 49 1.71 -12.27 -20.37
N ASN A 50 0.41 -12.51 -20.34
CA ASN A 50 -0.53 -11.61 -19.67
C ASN A 50 -0.63 -12.05 -18.22
N VAL A 51 0.14 -11.40 -17.35
CA VAL A 51 0.07 -11.63 -15.91
C VAL A 51 -0.38 -10.36 -15.22
N SER A 52 -1.27 -10.52 -14.24
CA SER A 52 -1.66 -9.41 -13.38
C SER A 52 -0.45 -8.91 -12.61
N ILE A 53 -0.15 -7.63 -12.74
CA ILE A 53 0.92 -6.99 -11.97
C ILE A 53 0.46 -6.95 -10.51
N LYS A 54 1.16 -7.66 -9.63
CA LYS A 54 0.96 -7.54 -8.19
C LYS A 54 1.40 -6.13 -7.79
N LYS A 55 0.45 -5.34 -7.30
CA LYS A 55 0.76 -4.04 -6.69
C LYS A 55 1.60 -4.29 -5.44
N ALA A 56 2.54 -3.38 -5.17
CA ALA A 56 3.21 -3.36 -3.88
C ALA A 56 2.17 -3.19 -2.76
N SER A 57 2.28 -3.99 -1.71
CA SER A 57 1.46 -3.80 -0.52
C SER A 57 1.79 -2.44 0.09
N PRO A 58 0.80 -1.56 0.32
CA PRO A 58 1.07 -0.29 0.98
C PRO A 58 1.62 -0.57 2.38
N GLN A 59 2.60 0.22 2.82
CA GLN A 59 3.06 0.18 4.20
C GLN A 59 1.88 0.57 5.11
N LYS A 60 1.58 -0.30 6.08
CA LYS A 60 0.48 -0.06 7.01
C LYS A 60 0.94 0.94 8.06
N ASN A 61 0.23 2.06 8.14
CA ASN A 61 0.38 3.00 9.25
C ASN A 61 -0.45 2.47 10.43
N TYR A 62 0.24 2.11 11.50
CA TYR A 62 -0.42 1.67 12.73
C TYR A 62 -0.84 2.87 13.55
N PHE A 63 -1.99 2.74 14.20
CA PHE A 63 -2.56 3.79 15.02
C PHE A 63 -1.70 4.02 16.27
N LYS A 64 -1.27 5.27 16.48
CA LYS A 64 -0.58 5.72 17.69
C LYS A 64 -1.41 6.83 18.33
N GLN A 65 -1.97 6.57 19.51
CA GLN A 65 -2.75 7.57 20.22
C GLN A 65 -1.87 8.72 20.65
N ARG A 66 -2.40 9.95 20.54
CA ARG A 66 -1.80 11.17 21.08
C ARG A 66 -2.91 11.98 21.77
N TYR A 67 -2.61 12.56 22.92
CA TYR A 67 -3.52 13.45 23.63
C TYR A 67 -2.91 14.86 23.62
N ASN A 68 -3.02 15.55 22.49
CA ASN A 68 -2.56 16.93 22.39
C ASN A 68 -3.65 17.90 22.90
N ALA A 69 -3.23 19.04 23.43
CA ALA A 69 -4.16 20.06 23.97
C ALA A 69 -5.15 20.60 22.92
N GLU A 70 -4.79 20.55 21.63
CA GLU A 70 -5.65 20.96 20.53
C GLU A 70 -6.74 19.92 20.21
N ASP A 71 -6.43 18.63 20.31
CA ASP A 71 -7.36 17.52 20.04
C ASP A 71 -8.43 17.38 21.15
N LEU A 72 -8.10 17.82 22.36
CA LEU A 72 -8.99 17.77 23.53
C LEU A 72 -10.04 18.89 23.54
N LYS A 73 -9.94 19.91 22.66
CA LYS A 73 -10.92 20.99 22.56
C LYS A 73 -12.21 20.51 21.89
N GLY A 74 -13.07 19.89 22.69
CA GLY A 74 -14.50 19.73 22.38
C GLY A 74 -15.02 18.30 22.28
N LYS A 75 -14.17 17.26 22.39
CA LYS A 75 -14.62 15.86 22.41
C LYS A 75 -13.75 15.03 23.35
N ARG A 76 -14.22 14.80 24.58
CA ARG A 76 -13.74 13.70 25.44
C ARG A 76 -14.37 12.40 24.92
N VAL A 77 -13.68 11.73 23.99
CA VAL A 77 -14.06 10.39 23.54
C VAL A 77 -13.36 9.39 24.46
N PRO A 78 -14.10 8.47 25.12
CA PRO A 78 -13.47 7.42 25.92
C PRO A 78 -12.56 6.51 25.07
N ASP A 79 -11.38 6.17 25.60
CA ASP A 79 -10.42 5.27 24.98
C ASP A 79 -10.57 3.84 25.52
N TYR A 80 -11.03 2.93 24.67
CA TYR A 80 -11.20 1.50 24.98
C TYR A 80 -10.19 0.60 24.24
N ARG A 81 -9.06 1.14 23.78
CA ARG A 81 -8.04 0.34 23.08
C ARG A 81 -7.46 -0.72 24.00
N ARG A 82 -7.28 -1.92 23.43
CA ARG A 82 -6.57 -3.05 24.07
C ARG A 82 -5.12 -3.17 23.59
N ILE A 83 -4.87 -2.81 22.33
CA ILE A 83 -3.52 -2.67 21.78
C ILE A 83 -3.12 -1.20 21.92
N LEU A 84 -2.16 -0.93 22.79
CA LEU A 84 -1.72 0.43 23.11
C LEU A 84 -0.59 0.90 22.18
N LEU A 85 0.27 -0.04 21.77
CA LEU A 85 1.41 0.17 20.88
C LEU A 85 1.57 -1.06 19.96
N TRP A 86 1.89 -0.82 18.68
CA TRP A 86 2.24 -1.87 17.74
C TRP A 86 3.32 -1.36 16.76
N GLU A 87 4.56 -1.82 16.96
CA GLU A 87 5.73 -1.46 16.15
C GLU A 87 6.36 -2.74 15.57
N PRO A 88 5.96 -3.19 14.37
CA PRO A 88 6.44 -4.46 13.83
C PRO A 88 7.79 -4.34 13.11
N HIS A 89 8.30 -3.13 12.94
CA HIS A 89 9.56 -2.85 12.24
C HIS A 89 10.49 -2.08 13.17
N ILE A 90 11.23 -2.83 13.98
CA ILE A 90 12.26 -2.29 14.88
C ILE A 90 13.55 -3.02 14.57
N GLU A 91 14.63 -2.28 14.41
CA GLU A 91 15.99 -2.82 14.35
C GLU A 91 16.74 -2.36 15.59
N ILE A 92 17.35 -3.32 16.30
CA ILE A 92 18.14 -3.05 17.50
C ILE A 92 19.58 -2.81 17.04
N ALA A 93 19.94 -1.54 16.84
CA ALA A 93 21.28 -1.14 16.39
C ALA A 93 22.20 -0.73 17.56
N ASP A 94 21.64 -0.10 18.60
CA ASP A 94 22.33 0.34 19.82
C ASP A 94 21.84 -0.44 21.05
N GLU A 95 22.46 -0.22 22.21
CA GLU A 95 22.16 -0.98 23.44
C GLU A 95 20.76 -0.71 24.02
N ASP A 96 20.22 0.51 23.84
CA ASP A 96 18.94 0.93 24.46
C ASP A 96 17.90 1.41 23.44
N LEU A 97 16.69 0.85 23.52
CA LEU A 97 15.50 1.26 22.77
C LEU A 97 14.42 1.74 23.74
N GLN A 98 13.92 2.96 23.52
CA GLN A 98 12.88 3.56 24.34
C GLN A 98 11.57 3.72 23.56
N PHE A 99 10.46 3.31 24.19
CA PHE A 99 9.10 3.48 23.66
C PHE A 99 8.26 4.30 24.62
N GLU A 100 7.48 5.22 24.08
CA GLU A 100 6.53 6.05 24.83
C GLU A 100 5.16 5.99 24.15
N PHE A 101 4.11 5.76 24.94
CA PHE A 101 2.74 5.70 24.45
C PHE A 101 1.75 6.03 25.57
N TYR A 102 0.52 6.37 25.17
CA TYR A 102 -0.58 6.60 26.10
C TYR A 102 -1.40 5.34 26.34
N THR A 103 -1.76 5.12 27.61
CA THR A 103 -2.70 4.07 28.02
C THR A 103 -4.13 4.41 27.62
N SER A 104 -5.00 3.40 27.64
CA SER A 104 -6.44 3.58 27.49
C SER A 104 -7.10 3.90 28.83
N ASP A 105 -8.41 4.20 28.81
CA ASP A 105 -9.21 4.48 30.01
C ASP A 105 -9.60 3.20 30.78
N LEU A 106 -9.18 2.03 30.30
CA LEU A 106 -9.47 0.74 30.92
C LEU A 106 -8.44 0.42 31.99
N THR A 107 -8.91 0.07 33.19
CA THR A 107 -8.06 -0.48 34.26
C THR A 107 -7.79 -1.97 34.01
N GLY A 108 -6.54 -2.39 34.14
CA GLY A 108 -6.14 -3.78 34.03
C GLY A 108 -4.63 -3.95 34.13
N GLU A 109 -4.18 -5.18 33.97
CA GLU A 109 -2.77 -5.49 33.81
C GLU A 109 -2.36 -5.31 32.35
N PHE A 110 -1.18 -4.73 32.14
CA PHE A 110 -0.60 -4.57 30.81
C PHE A 110 0.39 -5.69 30.56
N GLU A 111 0.41 -6.20 29.34
CA GLU A 111 1.39 -7.17 28.86
C GLU A 111 2.22 -6.52 27.77
N VAL A 112 3.54 -6.66 27.85
CA VAL A 112 4.49 -6.26 26.81
C VAL A 112 5.03 -7.51 26.13
N VAL A 113 4.80 -7.60 24.82
CA VAL A 113 5.28 -8.70 23.99
C VAL A 113 6.30 -8.18 22.98
N LEU A 114 7.49 -8.77 22.98
CA LEU A 114 8.53 -8.51 21.98
C LEU A 114 8.87 -9.83 21.28
N ASP A 115 8.46 -9.93 20.02
CA ASP A 115 8.79 -11.04 19.14
C ASP A 115 9.68 -10.55 18.01
N GLY A 116 10.70 -11.33 17.65
CA GLY A 116 11.62 -10.97 16.59
C GLY A 116 12.56 -12.09 16.18
N PHE A 117 13.53 -11.75 15.35
CA PHE A 117 14.55 -12.68 14.86
C PHE A 117 15.94 -12.06 15.01
N THR A 118 16.94 -12.88 15.34
CA THR A 118 18.35 -12.46 15.26
C THR A 118 18.77 -12.26 13.81
N THR A 119 19.93 -11.65 13.60
CA THR A 119 20.60 -11.55 12.28
C THR A 119 20.87 -12.92 11.63
N TYR A 120 20.90 -14.00 12.42
CA TYR A 120 21.04 -15.38 11.95
C TYR A 120 19.70 -16.12 11.76
N GLY A 121 18.56 -15.42 11.92
CA GLY A 121 17.22 -15.98 11.73
C GLY A 121 16.69 -16.80 12.91
N LYS A 122 17.31 -16.73 14.09
CA LYS A 122 16.80 -17.41 15.30
C LYS A 122 15.66 -16.59 15.92
N PRO A 123 14.49 -17.18 16.19
CA PRO A 123 13.38 -16.47 16.84
C PRO A 123 13.71 -16.10 18.29
N ILE A 124 13.21 -14.95 18.72
CA ILE A 124 13.26 -14.42 20.09
C ILE A 124 11.85 -14.02 20.48
N SER A 125 11.44 -14.37 21.69
CA SER A 125 10.16 -13.97 22.29
C SER A 125 10.39 -13.57 23.75
N VAL A 126 9.89 -12.39 24.13
CA VAL A 126 9.95 -11.86 25.50
C VAL A 126 8.57 -11.35 25.88
N TYR A 127 8.11 -11.72 27.08
CA TYR A 127 6.83 -11.33 27.66
C TYR A 127 7.07 -10.70 29.03
N ARG A 128 6.42 -9.57 29.33
CA ARG A 128 6.52 -8.88 30.62
C ARG A 128 5.18 -8.34 31.09
#